data_AF-A0A5Q4GRK9-F1
#
_entry.id   AF-A0A5Q4GRK9-F1
#
_cell.length_a   1.000
_cell.length_b   1.000
_cell.length_c   1.000
_cell.angle_alpha   90.00
_cell.angle_beta   90.00
_cell.angle_gamma   90.00
#
_symmetry.space_group_name_H-M   'P 1'
#
loop_
_entity.id
_entity.type
_entity.pdbx_description
1 polymer ?
#
loop_
_entity_poly.entity_id
_entity_poly.type
_entity_poly.pdbx_seq_one_letter_code
_entity_poly.pdbx_strand_id
1 'polypeptide(L)'
;MKIRVVVTGRNYHTASPLPEAIDLEPSQGVDDALAVLASHLPEDQSFPASCLLVVSGQHLGTISEHRSCELRDGDELALIAPVAGGC
;
A
#
# COMPACT_ATOMS: atom_id res chain seq x y z
N MET A 1 -16.21 1.06 2.22
CA MET A 1 -15.75 -0.16 1.56
C MET A 1 -14.48 -0.62 2.25
N LYS A 2 -14.31 -1.92 2.42
CA LYS A 2 -13.20 -2.49 3.16
C LYS A 2 -12.16 -3.06 2.20
N ILE A 3 -10.94 -2.54 2.29
CA ILE A 3 -9.81 -2.96 1.45
C ILE A 3 -8.85 -3.77 2.31
N ARG A 4 -8.45 -4.94 1.83
CA ARG A 4 -7.44 -5.76 2.50
C ARG A 4 -6.05 -5.21 2.19
N VAL A 5 -5.22 -5.05 3.21
CA VAL A 5 -3.87 -4.48 3.07
C VAL A 5 -2.85 -5.54 3.39
N VAL A 6 -1.91 -5.73 2.48
CA VAL A 6 -0.83 -6.71 2.62
C VAL A 6 0.50 -6.00 2.40
N VAL A 7 1.36 -5.94 3.41
CA VAL A 7 2.70 -5.36 3.25
C VAL A 7 3.75 -6.44 3.36
N THR A 8 4.60 -6.54 2.34
CA THR A 8 5.65 -7.58 2.24
C THR A 8 7.00 -6.99 1.87
N GLY A 9 8.10 -7.69 2.20
CA GLY A 9 9.49 -7.26 1.92
C GLY A 9 10.27 -6.81 3.16
N ARG A 10 11.52 -6.33 2.99
CA ARG A 10 12.46 -6.03 4.10
C ARG A 10 12.02 -4.92 5.06
N ASN A 11 11.03 -4.11 4.67
CA ASN A 11 10.40 -3.09 5.52
C ASN A 11 9.10 -3.56 6.21
N TYR A 12 8.85 -4.88 6.33
CA TYR A 12 7.71 -5.37 7.12
C TYR A 12 7.70 -4.87 8.57
N HIS A 13 8.86 -4.46 9.11
CA HIS A 13 8.96 -3.90 10.47
C HIS A 13 8.24 -2.54 10.59
N THR A 14 8.24 -1.72 9.54
CA THR A 14 7.44 -0.48 9.49
C THR A 14 5.96 -0.76 9.22
N ALA A 15 5.60 -1.99 8.84
CA ALA A 15 4.22 -2.45 8.69
C ALA A 15 3.62 -3.07 9.94
N SER A 16 4.39 -3.25 11.02
CA SER A 16 3.88 -3.78 12.29
C SER A 16 2.73 -2.97 12.91
N PRO A 17 2.62 -1.63 12.74
CA PRO A 17 1.44 -0.87 13.20
C PRO A 17 0.33 -0.77 12.15
N LEU A 18 0.52 -1.30 10.94
CA LEU A 18 -0.48 -1.17 9.88
C LEU A 18 -1.64 -2.15 10.09
N PRO A 19 -2.88 -1.73 9.86
CA PRO A 19 -4.02 -2.62 9.94
C PRO A 19 -4.03 -3.61 8.76
N GLU A 20 -4.57 -4.82 8.99
CA GLU A 20 -4.77 -5.83 7.92
C GLU A 20 -5.85 -5.42 6.90
N ALA A 21 -6.66 -4.43 7.24
CA ALA A 21 -7.66 -3.84 6.36
C ALA A 21 -7.91 -2.37 6.73
N ILE A 22 -8.22 -1.56 5.72
CA ILE A 22 -8.63 -0.17 5.88
C ILE A 22 -10.05 0.02 5.36
N ASP A 23 -10.78 0.92 6.01
CA ASP A 23 -12.08 1.38 5.55
C ASP A 23 -11.89 2.66 4.74
N LEU A 24 -12.41 2.65 3.51
CA LEU A 24 -12.41 3.78 2.59
C LEU A 24 -13.85 4.15 2.21
N GLU A 25 -14.10 5.41 1.87
CA GLU A 25 -15.36 5.85 1.29
C GLU A 25 -15.55 5.23 -0.11
N PRO A 26 -16.81 5.04 -0.56
CA PRO A 26 -17.09 4.66 -1.94
C PRO A 26 -16.47 5.68 -2.91
N SER A 27 -15.93 5.22 -4.04
CA SER A 27 -15.19 6.02 -5.05
C SER A 27 -13.76 6.43 -4.72
N GLN A 28 -13.25 6.10 -3.51
CA GLN A 28 -11.84 6.32 -3.20
C GLN A 28 -10.91 5.36 -3.96
N GLY A 29 -9.76 5.88 -4.36
CA GLY A 29 -8.78 5.15 -5.16
C GLY A 29 -7.54 4.73 -4.38
N VAL A 30 -6.54 4.27 -5.12
CA VAL A 30 -5.23 3.88 -4.57
C VAL A 30 -4.55 5.03 -3.83
N ASP A 31 -4.63 6.26 -4.36
CA ASP A 31 -4.05 7.46 -3.74
C ASP A 31 -4.63 7.72 -2.33
N ASP A 32 -5.96 7.60 -2.19
CA ASP A 32 -6.65 7.73 -0.90
C ASP A 32 -6.23 6.63 0.08
N ALA A 33 -6.14 5.39 -0.40
CA ALA A 33 -5.69 4.25 0.41
C ALA A 33 -4.28 4.48 0.95
N LEU A 34 -3.37 5.03 0.14
CA LEU A 34 -2.01 5.36 0.56
C LEU A 34 -1.98 6.48 1.59
N ALA A 35 -2.84 7.49 1.45
CA ALA A 35 -2.96 8.56 2.45
C ALA A 35 -3.45 8.03 3.81
N VAL A 36 -4.47 7.15 3.80
CA VAL A 36 -4.96 6.49 5.01
C VAL A 36 -3.86 5.63 5.64
N LEU A 37 -3.18 4.80 4.85
CA LEU A 37 -2.08 3.96 5.35
C LEU A 37 -0.91 4.79 5.90
N ALA A 38 -0.57 5.90 5.26
CA ALA A 38 0.46 6.81 5.75
C ALA A 38 0.11 7.43 7.10
N SER A 39 -1.18 7.68 7.37
CA SER A 39 -1.63 8.20 8.67
C SER A 39 -1.50 7.20 9.83
N HIS A 40 -1.36 5.90 9.53
CA HIS A 40 -1.08 4.85 10.51
C HIS A 40 0.41 4.64 10.77
N LEU A 41 1.28 5.24 9.96
CA LEU A 41 2.72 5.22 10.19
C LEU A 41 3.09 6.26 11.25
N PRO A 42 4.15 6.03 12.05
CA PRO A 42 4.74 7.06 12.90
C PRO A 42 5.14 8.30 12.07
N GLU A 43 5.11 9.49 12.68
CA GLU A 43 5.35 10.78 11.99
C GLU A 43 6.70 10.85 11.23
N ASP A 44 7.71 10.10 11.68
CA ASP A 44 9.04 10.01 11.05
C ASP A 44 9.15 8.90 9.98
N GLN A 45 8.07 8.20 9.67
CA GLN A 45 8.06 7.06 8.76
C GLN A 45 7.12 7.30 7.57
N SER A 46 7.62 6.95 6.40
CA SER A 46 6.85 6.92 5.15
C SER A 46 7.19 5.67 4.38
N PHE A 47 6.28 5.26 3.50
CA PHE A 47 6.60 4.18 2.58
C PHE A 47 7.67 4.64 1.59
N PRO A 48 8.71 3.82 1.33
CA PRO A 48 9.68 4.11 0.28
C PRO A 48 8.99 4.37 -1.07
N ALA A 49 9.41 5.42 -1.77
CA ALA A 49 8.91 5.75 -3.11
C ALA A 49 8.98 4.57 -4.09
N SER A 50 9.99 3.72 -3.96
CA SER A 50 10.22 2.54 -4.78
C SER A 50 9.43 1.28 -4.38
N CYS A 51 8.58 1.34 -3.35
CA CYS A 51 7.66 0.26 -3.02
C CYS A 51 6.69 0.00 -4.17
N LEU A 52 6.52 -1.26 -4.54
CA LEU A 52 5.61 -1.68 -5.60
C LEU A 52 4.18 -1.76 -5.06
N LEU A 53 3.24 -1.36 -5.92
CA LEU A 53 1.81 -1.37 -5.66
C LEU A 53 1.12 -2.42 -6.53
N VAL A 54 0.37 -3.32 -5.89
CA VAL A 54 -0.44 -4.32 -6.57
C VAL A 54 -1.87 -4.24 -6.03
N VAL A 55 -2.86 -4.15 -6.91
CA VAL A 55 -4.28 -4.17 -6.55
C VAL A 55 -4.93 -5.39 -7.18
N SER A 56 -5.48 -6.29 -6.36
CA SER A 56 -6.20 -7.49 -6.81
C SER A 56 -5.41 -8.30 -7.87
N GLY A 57 -4.09 -8.40 -7.66
CA GLY A 57 -3.14 -9.10 -8.55
C GLY A 57 -2.58 -8.27 -9.71
N GLN A 58 -3.05 -7.03 -9.92
CA GLN A 58 -2.56 -6.14 -10.96
C GLN A 58 -1.48 -5.19 -10.42
N HIS A 59 -0.28 -5.27 -10.97
CA HIS A 59 0.80 -4.32 -10.65
C HIS A 59 0.51 -2.94 -11.28
N LEU A 60 0.45 -1.91 -10.45
CA LEU A 60 0.15 -0.53 -10.84
C LEU A 60 1.38 0.35 -10.98
N GLY A 61 2.54 -0.08 -10.46
CA GLY A 61 3.78 0.67 -10.47
C GLY A 61 4.37 0.80 -9.07
N THR A 62 5.04 1.91 -8.80
CA THR A 62 5.64 2.23 -7.50
C THR A 62 4.86 3.33 -6.79
N ILE A 63 5.05 3.50 -5.48
CA ILE A 63 4.41 4.61 -4.74
C ILE A 63 4.67 5.96 -5.41
N SER A 64 5.89 6.23 -5.87
CA SER A 64 6.20 7.47 -6.58
C SER A 64 5.59 7.57 -7.98
N GLU A 65 5.37 6.45 -8.64
CA GLU A 65 4.93 6.41 -10.04
C GLU A 65 4.03 5.18 -10.24
N HIS A 66 2.75 5.34 -9.94
CA HIS A 66 1.72 4.33 -10.15
C HIS A 66 0.57 4.89 -10.96
N ARG A 67 -0.19 3.98 -11.57
CA ARG A 67 -1.45 4.32 -12.20
C ARG A 67 -2.53 4.48 -11.14
N SER A 68 -3.20 5.63 -11.13
CA SER A 68 -4.42 5.79 -10.34
C SER A 68 -5.48 4.79 -10.79
N CYS A 69 -6.13 4.19 -9.81
CA CYS A 69 -7.16 3.19 -10.00
C CYS A 69 -8.18 3.34 -8.87
N GLU A 70 -9.47 3.20 -9.20
CA GLU A 70 -10.53 3.13 -8.20
C GLU A 70 -10.49 1.77 -7.52
N LEU A 71 -10.62 1.76 -6.19
CA LEU A 71 -10.69 0.54 -5.41
C LEU A 71 -12.14 0.09 -5.26
N ARG A 72 -12.33 -1.21 -5.07
CA ARG A 72 -13.63 -1.84 -4.82
C ARG A 72 -13.64 -2.55 -3.48
N ASP A 73 -14.82 -2.71 -2.93
CA ASP A 73 -15.00 -3.46 -1.69
C ASP A 73 -14.45 -4.89 -1.83
N GLY A 74 -13.60 -5.28 -0.88
CA GLY A 74 -12.92 -6.56 -0.87
C GLY A 74 -11.65 -6.64 -1.73
N ASP A 75 -11.25 -5.56 -2.41
CA ASP A 75 -9.96 -5.55 -3.13
C ASP A 75 -8.79 -5.73 -2.17
N GLU A 76 -7.73 -6.34 -2.69
CA GLU A 76 -6.46 -6.50 -1.98
C GLU A 76 -5.44 -5.50 -2.50
N LEU A 77 -4.98 -4.60 -1.63
CA LEU A 77 -3.87 -3.70 -1.88
C LEU A 77 -2.61 -4.28 -1.25
N ALA A 78 -1.66 -4.69 -2.09
CA ALA A 78 -0.36 -5.17 -1.66
C ALA A 78 0.74 -4.13 -1.92
N LEU A 79 1.51 -3.86 -0.86
CA LEU A 79 2.69 -3.01 -0.85
C LEU A 79 3.93 -3.90 -0.73
N ILE A 80 4.80 -3.88 -1.73
CA ILE A 80 5.98 -4.76 -1.78
C ILE A 80 7.23 -3.88 -1.75
N ALA A 81 7.96 -3.91 -0.64
CA ALA A 81 9.23 -3.21 -0.55
C ALA A 81 10.26 -3.88 -1.47
N PRO A 82 10.99 -3.12 -2.31
CA PRO A 82 11.95 -3.68 -3.23
C PRO A 82 13.04 -4.43 -2.45
N VAL A 83 13.27 -5.68 -2.84
CA VAL A 83 14.42 -6.43 -2.35
C VAL A 83 15.63 -5.99 -3.15
N ALA A 84 16.58 -5.31 -2.51
CA ALA A 84 17.90 -5.18 -3.12
C ALA A 84 18.44 -6.59 -3.32
N GLY A 85 18.55 -7.03 -4.58
CA GLY A 85 19.20 -8.29 -4.92
C GLY A 85 20.59 -8.29 -4.29
N GLY A 86 20.85 -9.29 -3.44
CA GLY A 86 22.17 -9.47 -2.85
C GLY A 86 23.19 -9.65 -3.96
N CYS A 87 24.18 -8.77 -4.00
CA CYS A 87 25.44 -9.00 -4.69
C CYS A 87 26.30 -9.93 -3.82
#